data_AF-M6EDJ7-F1
#
_entry.id   AF-M6EDJ7-F1
#
_cell.length_a   1.000
_cell.length_b   1.000
_cell.length_c   1.000
_cell.angle_alpha   90.00
_cell.angle_beta   90.00
_cell.angle_gamma   90.00
#
_symmetry.space_group_name_H-M   'P 1'
#
loop_
_entity.id
_entity.type
_entity.pdbx_description
1 polymer ?
#
loop_
_entity_poly.entity_id
_entity_poly.type
_entity_poly.pdbx_seq_one_letter_code
_entity_poly.pdbx_strand_id
1 'polypeptide(L)'
;MIIGFVLFIIALLLLYILKVNIKEWKLIIDHNFLLMSGFIYYWYLPLIPYEIGDRKNVVLSMDVIESYELVSLEAKILYLATSLLLILSFLLGEIIFKRKSHKWNLLKKQYDFSKMPVNLFFYGLLLFGIISLKYMLPVLFRGYSAVSEWPLQRGWFISVNVSLIVLFCIYASSRADFYDISRKRKDMVSIFFNQYLIVSLLFGFLMYSTGNRGYFTLSIISMILVLQKIHKGFKLIPSIIAVSVLAILNAIWGQIRAQNSVTFFKILQSIFMEPGYVGMTLISFLNNNEFHLIEFPIPLLSNVIGMIPSIVFPDKFKYIQAVAEMGKPISVFQGTTHNYVELMANFGLIGSMIFMFLLSLTLNFLKRNESLSGIYIAICSFLPFFFFRDFPNTLIKYILEFTVIQSVLLYNSGLIIQKIKNRIISI
;
A
#
# COMPACT_ATOMS: atom_id res chain seq x y z
N MET A 1 5.00 9.27 30.79
CA MET A 1 5.88 10.06 29.88
C MET A 1 5.70 9.65 28.43
N ILE A 2 5.81 8.34 28.09
CA ILE A 2 5.66 7.81 26.72
C ILE A 2 4.33 8.18 26.07
N ILE A 3 3.19 7.91 26.72
CA ILE A 3 1.85 8.27 26.18
C ILE A 3 1.76 9.76 25.82
N GLY A 4 2.26 10.64 26.68
CA GLY A 4 2.23 12.09 26.43
C GLY A 4 2.99 12.48 25.17
N PHE A 5 4.15 11.86 24.93
CA PHE A 5 4.94 12.09 23.72
C PHE A 5 4.29 11.50 22.47
N VAL A 6 3.69 10.30 22.58
CA VAL A 6 2.91 9.68 21.49
C VAL A 6 1.75 10.58 21.07
N LEU A 7 0.94 11.04 22.04
CA LEU A 7 -0.17 11.95 21.78
C LEU A 7 0.28 13.28 21.17
N PHE A 8 1.42 13.80 21.63
CA PHE A 8 2.04 15.00 21.05
C PHE A 8 2.43 14.80 19.58
N ILE A 9 3.10 13.70 19.22
CA ILE A 9 3.45 13.38 17.83
C ILE A 9 2.17 13.24 16.98
N ILE A 10 1.17 12.48 17.46
CA ILE A 10 -0.10 12.32 16.74
C ILE A 10 -0.76 13.68 16.50
N ALA A 11 -0.80 14.56 17.51
CA ALA A 11 -1.33 15.90 17.36
C ALA A 11 -0.57 16.73 16.31
N LEU A 12 0.77 16.66 16.28
CA LEU A 12 1.58 17.32 15.26
C LEU A 12 1.28 16.81 13.85
N LEU A 13 1.16 15.49 13.68
CA LEU A 13 0.83 14.88 12.39
C LEU A 13 -0.58 15.25 11.91
N LEU A 14 -1.55 15.28 12.83
CA LEU A 14 -2.91 15.73 12.53
C LEU A 14 -2.92 17.22 12.13
N LEU A 15 -2.20 18.08 12.86
CA LEU A 15 -2.04 19.50 12.50
C LEU A 15 -1.41 19.67 11.12
N TYR A 16 -0.40 18.84 10.78
CA TYR A 16 0.19 18.84 9.43
C TYR A 16 -0.84 18.46 8.36
N ILE A 17 -1.63 17.39 8.58
CA ILE A 17 -2.72 16.97 7.68
C ILE A 17 -3.74 18.10 7.50
N LEU A 18 -4.19 18.72 8.60
CA LEU A 18 -5.13 19.84 8.56
C LEU A 18 -4.58 21.00 7.71
N LYS A 19 -3.30 21.34 7.88
CA LYS A 19 -2.65 22.45 7.17
C LYS A 19 -2.40 22.18 5.69
N VAL A 20 -2.00 20.97 5.33
CA VAL A 20 -1.51 20.64 3.97
C VAL A 20 -2.61 20.03 3.11
N ASN A 21 -3.45 19.17 3.70
CA ASN A 21 -4.40 18.34 2.99
C ASN A 21 -5.84 18.83 3.10
N ILE A 22 -6.15 19.80 3.96
CA ILE A 22 -7.47 20.43 4.01
C ILE A 22 -7.38 21.86 3.49
N LYS A 23 -8.14 22.16 2.43
CA LYS A 23 -8.26 23.50 1.85
C LYS A 23 -9.73 23.82 1.65
N GLU A 24 -10.22 24.92 2.19
CA GLU A 24 -11.62 25.36 2.00
C GLU A 24 -12.65 24.25 2.30
N TRP A 25 -12.47 23.50 3.40
CA TRP A 25 -13.30 22.33 3.77
C TRP A 25 -13.30 21.16 2.76
N LYS A 26 -12.34 21.15 1.83
CA LYS A 26 -12.06 20.03 0.93
C LYS A 26 -10.85 19.26 1.43
N LEU A 27 -11.02 17.95 1.58
CA LEU A 27 -9.95 16.99 1.83
C LEU A 27 -9.26 16.62 0.52
N ILE A 28 -7.94 16.73 0.50
CA ILE A 28 -7.07 16.30 -0.59
C ILE A 28 -6.36 15.02 -0.17
N ILE A 29 -6.77 13.90 -0.77
CA ILE A 29 -6.18 12.59 -0.54
C ILE A 29 -4.99 12.41 -1.49
N ASP A 30 -3.78 12.69 -1.01
CA ASP A 30 -2.54 12.45 -1.74
C ASP A 30 -1.55 11.62 -0.89
N HIS A 31 -0.35 11.35 -1.42
CA HIS A 31 0.63 10.56 -0.68
C HIS A 31 1.01 11.14 0.69
N ASN A 32 0.96 12.47 0.88
CA ASN A 32 1.16 13.08 2.20
C ASN A 32 0.06 12.64 3.16
N PHE A 33 -1.21 12.79 2.77
CA PHE A 33 -2.32 12.34 3.59
C PHE A 33 -2.20 10.85 3.93
N LEU A 34 -1.95 10.01 2.93
CA LEU A 34 -1.90 8.56 3.09
C LEU A 34 -0.75 8.09 3.99
N LEU A 35 0.45 8.65 3.82
CA LEU A 35 1.60 8.29 4.65
C LEU A 35 1.46 8.83 6.08
N MET A 36 1.00 10.08 6.25
CA MET A 36 0.80 10.65 7.58
C MET A 36 -0.30 9.91 8.36
N SER A 37 -1.41 9.56 7.71
CA SER A 37 -2.43 8.69 8.30
C SER A 37 -1.88 7.31 8.65
N GLY A 38 -1.03 6.75 7.79
CA GLY A 38 -0.37 5.47 8.06
C GLY A 38 0.62 5.51 9.23
N PHE A 39 1.43 6.58 9.37
CA PHE A 39 2.30 6.76 10.55
C PHE A 39 1.47 6.86 11.82
N ILE A 40 0.39 7.66 11.81
CA ILE A 40 -0.52 7.72 12.97
C ILE A 40 -1.05 6.33 13.29
N TYR A 41 -1.61 5.63 12.30
CA TYR A 41 -2.34 4.38 12.51
C TYR A 41 -1.45 3.18 12.84
N TYR A 42 -0.30 3.02 12.18
CA TYR A 42 0.57 1.86 12.36
C TYR A 42 1.70 2.09 13.35
N TRP A 43 2.30 3.29 13.38
CA TRP A 43 3.51 3.52 14.20
C TRP A 43 3.17 3.97 15.63
N TYR A 44 2.13 4.78 15.80
CA TYR A 44 1.88 5.47 17.08
C TYR A 44 0.59 5.04 17.77
N LEU A 45 -0.49 4.84 17.01
CA LEU A 45 -1.78 4.45 17.57
C LEU A 45 -1.71 3.14 18.38
N PRO A 46 -0.94 2.10 18.00
CA PRO A 46 -0.82 0.88 18.79
C PRO A 46 -0.19 1.08 20.17
N LEU A 47 0.68 2.08 20.33
CA LEU A 47 1.34 2.35 21.61
C LEU A 47 0.35 2.82 22.68
N ILE A 48 -0.77 3.45 22.29
CA ILE A 48 -1.79 3.94 23.23
C ILE A 48 -2.41 2.77 24.02
N PRO A 49 -3.03 1.76 23.40
CA PRO A 49 -3.56 0.62 24.12
C PRO A 49 -2.46 -0.23 24.78
N TYR A 50 -1.23 -0.27 24.26
CA TYR A 50 -0.12 -0.95 24.94
C TYR A 50 0.26 -0.30 26.28
N GLU A 51 0.22 1.03 26.36
CA GLU A 51 0.61 1.77 27.58
C GLU A 51 -0.56 1.99 28.55
N ILE A 52 -1.81 1.97 28.08
CA ILE A 52 -3.02 2.15 28.91
C ILE A 52 -3.58 0.81 29.41
N GLY A 53 -3.27 -0.29 28.72
CA GLY A 53 -3.91 -1.59 28.94
C GLY A 53 -3.82 -2.08 30.39
N ASP A 54 -4.95 -2.04 31.10
CA ASP A 54 -5.16 -2.84 32.30
C ASP A 54 -5.52 -4.27 31.85
N ARG A 55 -4.94 -5.29 32.51
CA ARG A 55 -5.14 -6.72 32.20
C ARG A 55 -6.63 -7.15 32.21
N LYS A 56 -7.52 -6.30 32.72
CA LYS A 56 -8.97 -6.52 32.81
C LYS A 56 -9.79 -5.97 31.63
N ASN A 57 -9.27 -5.03 30.82
CA ASN A 57 -10.02 -4.36 29.74
C ASN A 57 -9.22 -4.39 28.42
N VAL A 58 -9.00 -5.60 27.91
CA VAL A 58 -8.03 -5.81 26.82
C VAL A 58 -8.65 -5.52 25.46
N VAL A 59 -8.31 -4.36 24.88
CA VAL A 59 -8.58 -4.04 23.47
C VAL A 59 -7.70 -4.88 22.53
N LEU A 60 -6.54 -5.32 23.01
CA LEU A 60 -5.59 -6.17 22.29
C LEU A 60 -5.62 -7.61 22.83
N SER A 61 -4.80 -8.51 22.30
CA SER A 61 -4.60 -9.82 22.94
C SER A 61 -3.59 -9.70 24.09
N MET A 62 -3.72 -10.54 25.12
CA MET A 62 -2.83 -10.52 26.28
C MET A 62 -1.36 -10.70 25.91
N ASP A 63 -1.06 -11.64 25.01
CA ASP A 63 0.30 -11.92 24.54
C ASP A 63 1.02 -10.67 23.99
N VAL A 64 0.28 -9.77 23.35
CA VAL A 64 0.82 -8.53 22.79
C VAL A 64 1.20 -7.55 23.91
N ILE A 65 0.36 -7.43 24.94
CA ILE A 65 0.60 -6.56 26.08
C ILE A 65 1.78 -7.08 26.90
N GLU A 66 1.80 -8.38 27.19
CA GLU A 66 2.90 -9.01 27.94
C GLU A 66 4.25 -8.84 27.22
N SER A 67 4.26 -9.01 25.89
CA SER A 67 5.48 -8.78 25.09
C SER A 67 5.96 -7.32 25.14
N TYR A 68 5.03 -6.37 25.23
CA TYR A 68 5.34 -4.94 25.31
C TYR A 68 5.82 -4.50 26.70
N GLU A 69 5.36 -5.14 27.78
CA GLU A 69 5.83 -4.90 29.15
C GLU A 69 7.34 -5.18 29.29
N LEU A 70 7.88 -6.10 28.47
CA LEU A 70 9.31 -6.43 28.44
C LEU A 70 10.18 -5.38 27.75
N VAL A 71 9.58 -4.46 26.97
CA VAL A 71 10.33 -3.45 26.22
C VAL A 71 10.86 -2.39 27.19
N SER A 72 12.18 -2.21 27.20
CA SER A 72 12.83 -1.20 28.06
C SER A 72 12.38 0.22 27.73
N LEU A 73 12.37 1.10 28.75
CA LEU A 73 12.04 2.51 28.55
C LEU A 73 12.97 3.18 27.52
N GLU A 74 14.24 2.81 27.53
CA GLU A 74 15.25 3.30 26.57
C GLU A 74 14.89 2.94 25.13
N ALA A 75 14.50 1.69 24.88
CA ALA A 75 14.09 1.24 23.55
C ALA A 75 12.82 1.97 23.07
N LYS A 76 11.85 2.22 23.97
CA LYS A 76 10.65 3.02 23.67
C LYS A 76 11.01 4.45 23.28
N ILE A 77 11.89 5.11 24.06
CA ILE A 77 12.34 6.48 23.77
C ILE A 77 13.10 6.54 22.45
N LEU A 78 14.01 5.58 22.22
CA LEU A 78 14.79 5.47 21.00
C LEU A 78 13.88 5.35 19.78
N TYR A 79 12.89 4.43 19.83
CA TYR A 79 11.88 4.28 18.77
C TYR A 79 11.15 5.59 18.47
N LEU A 80 10.71 6.31 19.49
CA LEU A 80 9.98 7.57 19.32
C LEU A 80 10.86 8.65 18.68
N ALA A 81 12.13 8.73 19.07
CA ALA A 81 13.09 9.66 18.49
C ALA A 81 13.42 9.33 17.03
N THR A 82 13.73 8.06 16.73
CA THR A 82 14.12 7.62 15.39
C THR A 82 12.94 7.64 14.41
N SER A 83 11.75 7.20 14.83
CA SER A 83 10.53 7.30 14.01
C SER A 83 10.22 8.76 13.65
N LEU A 84 10.38 9.69 14.60
CA LEU A 84 10.23 11.12 14.33
C LEU A 84 11.26 11.63 13.32
N LEU A 85 12.53 11.20 13.43
CA LEU A 85 13.59 11.55 12.45
C LEU A 85 13.25 11.06 11.03
N LEU A 86 12.68 9.87 10.89
CA LEU A 86 12.23 9.34 9.59
C LEU A 86 11.11 10.18 8.99
N ILE A 87 10.13 10.58 9.80
CA ILE A 87 9.04 11.46 9.38
C ILE A 87 9.57 12.84 8.99
N LEU A 88 10.47 13.41 9.79
CA LEU A 88 11.11 14.69 9.47
C LEU A 88 11.90 14.60 8.16
N SER A 89 12.59 13.49 7.90
CA SER A 89 13.32 13.25 6.65
C SER A 89 12.38 13.22 5.44
N PHE A 90 11.22 12.57 5.55
CA PHE A 90 10.18 12.60 4.53
C PHE A 90 9.67 14.04 4.30
N LEU A 91 9.35 14.78 5.38
CA LEU A 91 8.87 16.15 5.31
C LEU A 91 9.91 17.12 4.72
N LEU A 92 11.19 16.90 4.97
CA LEU A 92 12.27 17.67 4.34
C LEU A 92 12.27 17.48 2.82
N GLY A 93 12.02 16.26 2.33
CA GLY A 93 11.81 15.98 0.90
C GLY A 93 10.65 16.80 0.33
N GLU A 94 9.52 16.84 1.04
CA GLU A 94 8.33 17.61 0.63
C GLU A 94 8.65 19.10 0.48
N ILE A 95 9.34 19.67 1.47
CA ILE A 95 9.67 21.09 1.51
C ILE A 95 10.63 21.45 0.37
N ILE A 96 11.69 20.66 0.19
CA ILE A 96 12.69 20.89 -0.86
C ILE A 96 12.06 20.80 -2.25
N PHE A 97 11.21 19.80 -2.48
CA PHE A 97 10.57 19.65 -3.78
C PHE A 97 9.54 20.76 -4.04
N LYS A 98 8.77 21.20 -3.02
CA LYS A 98 7.84 22.33 -3.14
C LYS A 98 8.54 23.64 -3.53
N ARG A 99 9.75 23.91 -3.01
CA ARG A 99 10.52 25.12 -3.34
C ARG A 99 11.05 25.13 -4.78
N LYS A 100 11.41 23.97 -5.33
CA LYS A 100 11.84 23.88 -6.73
C LYS A 100 10.59 23.89 -7.64
N SER A 101 10.27 25.03 -8.26
CA SER A 101 9.13 25.18 -9.19
C SER A 101 9.34 24.47 -10.54
N HIS A 102 10.55 23.95 -10.78
CA HIS A 102 10.91 23.41 -12.08
C HIS A 102 10.05 22.18 -12.41
N LYS A 103 9.18 22.33 -13.43
CA LYS A 103 8.53 21.20 -14.08
C LYS A 103 9.59 20.48 -14.90
N TRP A 104 10.06 19.35 -14.40
CA TRP A 104 10.95 18.47 -15.15
C TRP A 104 10.14 17.83 -16.28
N ASN A 105 10.11 18.48 -17.45
CA ASN A 105 9.57 17.88 -18.68
C ASN A 105 10.55 16.84 -19.23
N LEU A 106 10.90 15.83 -18.42
CA LEU A 106 11.77 14.71 -18.82
C LEU A 106 11.19 13.95 -20.02
N LEU A 107 9.87 14.00 -20.19
CA LEU A 107 9.16 13.39 -21.31
C LEU A 107 8.72 14.50 -22.28
N LYS A 108 9.53 14.75 -23.32
CA LYS A 108 9.24 15.71 -24.41
C LYS A 108 7.96 15.37 -25.21
N LYS A 109 7.46 14.14 -25.08
CA LYS A 109 6.16 13.68 -25.58
C LYS A 109 5.35 13.17 -24.39
N GLN A 110 4.07 13.53 -24.31
CA GLN A 110 3.17 12.96 -23.29
C GLN A 110 3.29 11.43 -23.33
N TYR A 111 3.50 10.82 -22.17
CA TYR A 111 3.46 9.37 -21.99
C TYR A 111 2.02 8.91 -22.22
N ASP A 112 1.68 8.68 -23.49
CA ASP A 112 0.35 8.24 -23.87
C ASP A 112 0.33 6.72 -23.99
N PHE A 113 -0.46 6.09 -23.15
CA PHE A 113 -0.67 4.65 -23.18
C PHE A 113 -1.74 4.35 -24.23
N SER A 114 -1.30 3.88 -25.40
CA SER A 114 -2.25 3.53 -26.45
C SER A 114 -3.19 2.41 -25.99
N LYS A 115 -4.46 2.52 -26.40
CA LYS A 115 -5.54 1.61 -25.97
C LYS A 115 -5.26 0.14 -26.31
N MET A 116 -4.55 -0.13 -27.41
CA MET A 116 -4.29 -1.48 -27.91
C MET A 116 -3.36 -2.29 -26.99
N PRO A 117 -2.15 -1.83 -26.61
CA PRO A 117 -1.33 -2.46 -25.57
C PRO A 117 -2.08 -2.72 -24.27
N VAL A 118 -2.82 -1.72 -23.76
CA VAL A 118 -3.56 -1.84 -22.50
C VAL A 118 -4.59 -2.97 -22.59
N ASN A 119 -5.33 -3.06 -23.71
CA ASN A 119 -6.27 -4.15 -23.97
C ASN A 119 -5.58 -5.52 -24.10
N LEU A 120 -4.46 -5.61 -24.83
CA LEU A 120 -3.72 -6.86 -25.01
C LEU A 120 -3.20 -7.40 -23.67
N PHE A 121 -2.61 -6.52 -22.86
CA PHE A 121 -2.20 -6.86 -21.49
C PHE A 121 -3.39 -7.31 -20.66
N PHE A 122 -4.53 -6.61 -20.73
CA PHE A 122 -5.75 -7.00 -20.03
C PHE A 122 -6.22 -8.40 -20.40
N TYR A 123 -6.30 -8.75 -21.70
CA TYR A 123 -6.73 -10.09 -22.11
C TYR A 123 -5.75 -11.18 -21.68
N GLY A 124 -4.43 -10.90 -21.72
CA GLY A 124 -3.41 -11.81 -21.17
C GLY A 124 -3.58 -12.03 -19.67
N LEU A 125 -3.79 -10.95 -18.91
CA LEU A 125 -4.05 -11.02 -17.47
C LEU A 125 -5.37 -11.74 -17.16
N LEU A 126 -6.43 -11.54 -17.95
CA LEU A 126 -7.70 -12.21 -17.78
C LEU A 126 -7.55 -13.72 -17.98
N LEU A 127 -6.87 -14.14 -19.05
CA LEU A 127 -6.60 -15.55 -19.32
C LEU A 127 -5.81 -16.19 -18.17
N PHE A 128 -4.72 -15.54 -17.75
CA PHE A 128 -3.90 -16.04 -16.63
C PHE A 128 -4.65 -16.00 -15.29
N GLY A 129 -5.53 -15.02 -15.11
CA GLY A 129 -6.45 -14.90 -13.98
C GLY A 129 -7.43 -16.07 -13.89
N ILE A 130 -8.03 -16.46 -15.01
CA ILE A 130 -8.95 -17.62 -15.07
C ILE A 130 -8.19 -18.92 -14.77
N ILE A 131 -6.99 -19.09 -15.32
CA ILE A 131 -6.13 -20.25 -15.05
C ILE A 131 -5.76 -20.32 -13.56
N SER A 132 -5.35 -19.19 -12.97
CA SER A 132 -4.98 -19.13 -11.55
C SER A 132 -6.18 -19.29 -10.62
N LEU A 133 -7.37 -18.82 -11.02
CA LEU A 133 -8.63 -18.99 -10.28
C LEU A 133 -8.96 -20.46 -10.06
N LYS A 134 -8.70 -21.35 -11.04
CA LYS A 134 -8.90 -22.80 -10.89
C LYS A 134 -8.25 -23.34 -9.62
N TYR A 135 -7.05 -22.87 -9.28
CA TYR A 135 -6.33 -23.29 -8.07
C TYR A 135 -6.91 -22.68 -6.80
N MET A 136 -7.52 -21.50 -6.88
CA MET A 136 -8.12 -20.80 -5.75
C MET A 136 -9.51 -21.32 -5.38
N LEU A 137 -10.24 -21.96 -6.32
CA LEU A 137 -11.61 -22.46 -6.11
C LEU A 137 -11.82 -23.22 -4.78
N PRO A 138 -10.92 -24.13 -4.34
CA PRO A 138 -11.12 -24.88 -3.10
C PRO A 138 -11.17 -24.01 -1.84
N VAL A 139 -10.54 -22.83 -1.84
CA VAL A 139 -10.41 -21.98 -0.64
C VAL A 139 -11.36 -20.78 -0.64
N LEU A 140 -12.05 -20.51 -1.75
CA LEU A 140 -13.02 -19.41 -1.84
C LEU A 140 -14.16 -19.61 -0.84
N PHE A 141 -14.60 -18.52 -0.20
CA PHE A 141 -15.71 -18.49 0.76
C PHE A 141 -15.55 -19.37 2.02
N ARG A 142 -14.41 -20.03 2.25
CA ARG A 142 -14.20 -21.00 3.35
C ARG A 142 -13.62 -20.48 4.68
N GLY A 143 -13.88 -19.25 5.08
CA GLY A 143 -13.35 -18.71 6.34
C GLY A 143 -11.82 -18.50 6.39
N TYR A 144 -11.34 -18.06 7.55
CA TYR A 144 -9.93 -18.27 7.93
C TYR A 144 -9.62 -19.75 8.21
N SER A 145 -10.63 -20.62 8.24
CA SER A 145 -10.50 -22.06 8.44
C SER A 145 -9.74 -22.80 7.33
N ALA A 146 -9.70 -22.26 6.11
CA ALA A 146 -8.99 -22.87 4.99
C ALA A 146 -7.58 -22.29 4.73
N VAL A 147 -7.01 -21.51 5.67
CA VAL A 147 -5.69 -20.86 5.49
C VAL A 147 -4.57 -21.89 5.27
N SER A 148 -4.64 -23.04 5.94
CA SER A 148 -3.71 -24.16 5.76
C SER A 148 -3.84 -24.84 4.38
N GLU A 149 -4.98 -24.68 3.70
CA GLU A 149 -5.27 -25.25 2.38
C GLU A 149 -4.90 -24.30 1.23
N TRP A 150 -4.27 -23.15 1.53
CA TRP A 150 -3.97 -22.15 0.50
C TRP A 150 -2.99 -22.70 -0.55
N PRO A 151 -3.34 -22.65 -1.85
CA PRO A 151 -2.46 -23.14 -2.90
C PRO A 151 -1.22 -22.26 -3.03
N LEU A 152 -0.10 -22.86 -3.43
CA LEU A 152 1.13 -22.12 -3.76
C LEU A 152 0.88 -21.05 -4.84
N GLN A 153 0.00 -21.38 -5.80
CA GLN A 153 -0.38 -20.55 -6.94
C GLN A 153 -1.25 -19.33 -6.55
N ARG A 154 -1.62 -19.17 -5.27
CA ARG A 154 -2.34 -17.97 -4.80
C ARG A 154 -1.66 -16.66 -5.19
N GLY A 155 -0.32 -16.67 -5.20
CA GLY A 155 0.48 -15.52 -5.60
C GLY A 155 0.22 -15.09 -7.04
N TRP A 156 -0.12 -16.03 -7.93
CA TRP A 156 -0.43 -15.74 -9.33
C TRP A 156 -1.73 -14.95 -9.43
N PHE A 157 -2.79 -15.41 -8.75
CA PHE A 157 -4.09 -14.74 -8.78
C PHE A 157 -4.03 -13.36 -8.11
N ILE A 158 -3.28 -13.23 -7.01
CA ILE A 158 -2.99 -11.93 -6.38
C ILE A 158 -2.29 -10.99 -7.36
N SER A 159 -1.23 -11.47 -8.03
CA SER A 159 -0.43 -10.67 -8.97
C SER A 159 -1.28 -10.15 -10.13
N VAL A 160 -2.16 -11.00 -10.67
CA VAL A 160 -3.13 -10.61 -11.70
C VAL A 160 -4.03 -9.49 -11.20
N ASN A 161 -4.62 -9.64 -10.01
CA ASN A 161 -5.53 -8.64 -9.48
C ASN A 161 -4.82 -7.28 -9.27
N VAL A 162 -3.62 -7.29 -8.69
CA VAL A 162 -2.82 -6.06 -8.52
C VAL A 162 -2.48 -5.44 -9.87
N SER A 163 -2.09 -6.24 -10.87
CA SER A 163 -1.77 -5.75 -12.22
C SER A 163 -3.00 -5.15 -12.92
N LEU A 164 -4.19 -5.71 -12.70
CA LEU A 164 -5.46 -5.16 -13.20
C LEU A 164 -5.81 -3.82 -12.54
N ILE A 165 -5.56 -3.67 -11.23
CA ILE A 165 -5.71 -2.39 -10.53
C ILE A 165 -4.77 -1.34 -11.12
N VAL A 166 -3.52 -1.70 -11.41
CA VAL A 166 -2.58 -0.79 -12.08
C VAL A 166 -3.08 -0.40 -13.47
N LEU A 167 -3.56 -1.35 -14.28
CA LEU A 167 -4.14 -1.06 -15.59
C LEU A 167 -5.33 -0.11 -15.49
N PHE A 168 -6.21 -0.32 -14.50
CA PHE A 168 -7.31 0.59 -14.21
C PHE A 168 -6.81 2.01 -13.91
N CYS A 169 -5.83 2.16 -13.02
CA CYS A 169 -5.25 3.47 -12.67
C CYS A 169 -4.66 4.16 -13.90
N ILE A 170 -3.89 3.45 -14.72
CA ILE A 170 -3.30 3.99 -15.95
C ILE A 170 -4.38 4.44 -16.93
N TYR A 171 -5.37 3.57 -17.21
CA TYR A 171 -6.44 3.86 -18.15
C TYR A 171 -7.36 4.99 -17.70
N ALA A 172 -7.78 4.97 -16.43
CA ALA A 172 -8.69 5.97 -15.89
C ALA A 172 -8.01 7.33 -15.78
N SER A 173 -6.72 7.34 -15.42
CA SER A 173 -5.96 8.57 -15.26
C SER A 173 -5.67 9.27 -16.59
N SER A 174 -5.36 8.52 -17.66
CA SER A 174 -5.17 9.11 -18.99
C SER A 174 -6.45 9.75 -19.52
N ARG A 175 -7.61 9.13 -19.28
CA ARG A 175 -8.92 9.71 -19.66
C ARG A 175 -9.34 10.88 -18.79
N ALA A 176 -9.02 10.86 -17.50
CA ALA A 176 -9.34 11.97 -16.60
C ALA A 176 -8.72 13.30 -17.03
N ASP A 177 -7.62 13.29 -17.78
CA ASP A 177 -6.97 14.50 -18.31
C ASP A 177 -7.63 15.01 -19.61
N PHE A 178 -8.23 14.13 -20.42
CA PHE A 178 -8.90 14.49 -21.68
C PHE A 178 -10.29 15.09 -21.48
N TYR A 179 -10.97 14.70 -20.41
CA TYR A 179 -12.26 15.29 -20.10
C TYR A 179 -12.02 16.52 -19.23
N ASP A 180 -12.29 17.70 -19.78
CA ASP A 180 -12.69 18.84 -18.97
C ASP A 180 -14.05 18.46 -18.35
N ILE A 181 -14.04 17.74 -17.21
CA ILE A 181 -15.23 17.13 -16.55
C ILE A 181 -16.10 18.23 -15.93
N SER A 182 -16.29 19.33 -16.65
CA SER A 182 -17.43 20.20 -16.47
C SER A 182 -18.64 19.55 -17.17
N ARG A 183 -19.52 18.95 -16.34
CA ARG A 183 -20.98 18.75 -16.57
C ARG A 183 -21.56 17.42 -17.08
N LYS A 184 -20.84 16.39 -17.55
CA LYS A 184 -21.50 15.13 -18.02
C LYS A 184 -21.28 13.92 -17.11
N ARG A 185 -22.30 13.56 -16.33
CA ARG A 185 -22.39 12.33 -15.51
C ARG A 185 -22.10 11.04 -16.30
N LYS A 186 -22.40 11.03 -17.61
CA LYS A 186 -22.12 9.90 -18.52
C LYS A 186 -20.63 9.63 -18.70
N ASP A 187 -19.80 10.67 -18.74
CA ASP A 187 -18.36 10.52 -18.96
C ASP A 187 -17.68 9.93 -17.72
N MET A 188 -18.09 10.36 -16.52
CA MET A 188 -17.69 9.73 -15.26
C MET A 188 -18.07 8.25 -15.20
N VAL A 189 -19.31 7.89 -15.57
CA VAL A 189 -19.73 6.49 -15.60
C VAL A 189 -18.85 5.69 -16.55
N SER A 190 -18.47 6.24 -17.71
CA SER A 190 -17.59 5.55 -18.66
C SER A 190 -16.16 5.33 -18.16
N ILE A 191 -15.65 6.21 -17.28
CA ILE A 191 -14.33 6.06 -16.67
C ILE A 191 -14.32 4.90 -15.69
N PHE A 192 -15.36 4.72 -14.89
CA PHE A 192 -15.41 3.68 -13.85
C PHE A 192 -16.06 2.37 -14.35
N PHE A 193 -17.00 2.43 -15.28
CA PHE A 193 -17.62 1.26 -15.90
C PHE A 193 -16.75 0.74 -17.06
N ASN A 194 -15.54 0.29 -16.73
CA ASN A 194 -14.60 -0.29 -17.65
C ASN A 194 -14.22 -1.71 -17.25
N GLN A 195 -13.75 -2.49 -18.23
CA GLN A 195 -13.39 -3.89 -18.02
C GLN A 195 -12.28 -4.11 -16.99
N TYR A 196 -11.33 -3.17 -16.88
CA TYR A 196 -10.20 -3.28 -15.94
C TYR A 196 -10.69 -3.22 -14.49
N LEU A 197 -11.55 -2.24 -14.17
CA LEU A 197 -12.12 -2.08 -12.83
C LEU A 197 -13.10 -3.20 -12.49
N ILE A 198 -13.97 -3.58 -13.44
CA ILE A 198 -14.97 -4.61 -13.20
C ILE A 198 -14.30 -5.94 -12.87
N VAL A 199 -13.28 -6.34 -13.65
CA VAL A 199 -12.55 -7.58 -13.39
C VAL A 199 -11.70 -7.47 -12.14
N SER A 200 -11.05 -6.33 -11.85
CA SER A 200 -10.29 -6.16 -10.62
C SER A 200 -11.18 -6.21 -9.37
N LEU A 201 -12.38 -5.62 -9.41
CA LEU A 201 -13.35 -5.72 -8.33
C LEU A 201 -13.86 -7.15 -8.16
N LEU A 202 -14.12 -7.86 -9.25
CA LEU A 202 -14.55 -9.26 -9.21
C LEU A 202 -13.45 -10.14 -8.58
N PHE A 203 -12.21 -10.06 -9.08
CA PHE A 203 -11.10 -10.85 -8.53
C PHE A 203 -10.75 -10.42 -7.11
N GLY A 204 -10.79 -9.12 -6.82
CA GLY A 204 -10.68 -8.58 -5.47
C GLY A 204 -11.74 -9.14 -4.53
N PHE A 205 -13.00 -9.22 -4.95
CA PHE A 205 -14.10 -9.80 -4.16
C PHE A 205 -13.90 -11.31 -3.93
N LEU A 206 -13.43 -12.05 -4.93
CA LEU A 206 -13.07 -13.46 -4.76
C LEU A 206 -11.92 -13.61 -3.73
N MET A 207 -10.92 -12.73 -3.77
CA MET A 207 -9.87 -12.70 -2.72
C MET A 207 -10.42 -12.29 -1.35
N TYR A 208 -11.35 -11.34 -1.32
CA TYR A 208 -12.03 -10.91 -0.10
C TYR A 208 -12.76 -12.07 0.60
N SER A 209 -13.29 -13.02 -0.19
CA SER A 209 -13.91 -14.25 0.32
C SER A 209 -12.93 -15.26 0.89
N THR A 210 -11.61 -15.10 0.70
CA THR A 210 -10.56 -15.93 1.31
C THR A 210 -10.02 -15.37 2.63
N GLY A 211 -10.37 -14.13 2.98
CA GLY A 211 -9.81 -13.41 4.13
C GLY A 211 -8.69 -12.42 3.77
N ASN A 212 -8.21 -12.43 2.52
CA ASN A 212 -7.27 -11.45 1.98
C ASN A 212 -7.95 -10.12 1.64
N ARG A 213 -8.44 -9.42 2.67
CA ARG A 213 -9.26 -8.21 2.55
C ARG A 213 -8.57 -7.07 1.78
N GLY A 214 -7.26 -6.95 1.97
CA GLY A 214 -6.46 -5.84 1.45
C GLY A 214 -6.54 -5.63 -0.07
N TYR A 215 -6.68 -6.68 -0.88
CA TYR A 215 -6.70 -6.54 -2.34
C TYR A 215 -8.02 -5.99 -2.89
N PHE A 216 -9.14 -6.26 -2.22
CA PHE A 216 -10.41 -5.62 -2.55
C PHE A 216 -10.41 -4.17 -2.09
N THR A 217 -9.93 -3.92 -0.88
CA THR A 217 -9.75 -2.55 -0.34
C THR A 217 -8.87 -1.72 -1.25
N LEU A 218 -7.80 -2.30 -1.81
CA LEU A 218 -6.91 -1.66 -2.77
C LEU A 218 -7.64 -1.18 -4.03
N SER A 219 -8.55 -2.00 -4.58
CA SER A 219 -9.40 -1.60 -5.71
C SER A 219 -10.27 -0.39 -5.36
N ILE A 220 -10.88 -0.38 -4.17
CA ILE A 220 -11.69 0.74 -3.67
C ILE A 220 -10.83 2.01 -3.49
N ILE A 221 -9.64 1.88 -2.88
CA ILE A 221 -8.72 3.01 -2.67
C ILE A 221 -8.29 3.59 -4.03
N SER A 222 -7.96 2.76 -5.01
CA SER A 222 -7.59 3.23 -6.35
C SER A 222 -8.72 4.04 -7.00
N MET A 223 -9.97 3.60 -6.83
CA MET A 223 -11.16 4.32 -7.31
C MET A 223 -11.31 5.68 -6.63
N ILE A 224 -11.13 5.75 -5.30
CA ILE A 224 -11.17 7.01 -4.54
C ILE A 224 -10.07 7.97 -5.01
N LEU A 225 -8.87 7.48 -5.30
CA LEU A 225 -7.75 8.30 -5.76
C LEU A 225 -7.95 8.83 -7.20
N VAL A 226 -8.55 8.03 -8.09
CA VAL A 226 -8.97 8.53 -9.43
C VAL A 226 -10.06 9.59 -9.26
N LEU A 227 -11.06 9.35 -8.41
CA LEU A 227 -12.11 10.35 -8.11
C LEU A 227 -11.53 11.64 -7.51
N GLN A 228 -10.51 11.53 -6.67
CA GLN A 228 -9.80 12.66 -6.09
C GLN A 228 -9.11 13.50 -7.17
N LYS A 229 -8.51 12.87 -8.18
CA LYS A 229 -7.93 13.56 -9.34
C LYS A 229 -9.00 14.35 -10.10
N ILE A 230 -10.15 13.74 -10.35
CA ILE A 230 -11.28 14.36 -11.08
C ILE A 230 -11.88 15.55 -10.31
N HIS A 231 -12.20 15.37 -9.04
CA HIS A 231 -12.91 16.39 -8.25
C HIS A 231 -11.97 17.43 -7.62
N LYS A 232 -10.65 17.20 -7.67
CA LYS A 232 -9.62 18.04 -7.03
C LYS A 232 -9.85 18.23 -5.53
N GLY A 233 -10.39 17.21 -4.87
CA GLY A 233 -10.75 17.23 -3.46
C GLY A 233 -12.18 16.77 -3.20
N PHE A 234 -12.40 16.23 -2.01
CA PHE A 234 -13.72 15.83 -1.54
C PHE A 234 -14.18 16.73 -0.40
N LYS A 235 -15.49 16.90 -0.23
CA LYS A 235 -16.00 17.55 0.98
C LYS A 235 -15.60 16.75 2.21
N LEU A 236 -15.05 17.42 3.22
CA LEU A 236 -14.45 16.77 4.39
C LEU A 236 -15.41 15.81 5.12
N ILE A 237 -16.61 16.29 5.46
CA ILE A 237 -17.57 15.51 6.27
C ILE A 237 -18.01 14.22 5.54
N PRO A 238 -18.49 14.26 4.28
CA PRO A 238 -18.78 13.03 3.53
C PRO A 238 -17.60 12.07 3.41
N SER A 239 -16.37 12.57 3.26
CA SER A 239 -15.18 11.71 3.20
C SER A 239 -14.92 10.98 4.51
N ILE A 240 -15.02 11.66 5.64
CA ILE A 240 -14.86 11.03 6.96
C ILE A 240 -15.93 9.95 7.15
N ILE A 241 -17.19 10.24 6.80
CA ILE A 241 -18.28 9.27 6.88
C ILE A 241 -17.99 8.06 5.98
N ALA A 242 -17.58 8.28 4.73
CA ALA A 242 -17.30 7.20 3.79
C ALA A 242 -16.15 6.30 4.26
N VAL A 243 -15.05 6.88 4.75
CA VAL A 243 -13.90 6.13 5.29
C VAL A 243 -14.31 5.33 6.53
N SER A 244 -15.07 5.93 7.45
CA SER A 244 -15.57 5.25 8.65
C SER A 244 -16.50 4.09 8.29
N VAL A 245 -17.43 4.27 7.34
CA VAL A 245 -18.30 3.20 6.86
C VAL A 245 -17.49 2.07 6.24
N LEU A 246 -16.49 2.36 5.40
CA LEU A 246 -15.61 1.35 4.81
C LEU A 246 -14.82 0.58 5.88
N ALA A 247 -14.31 1.26 6.91
CA ALA A 247 -13.61 0.63 8.02
C ALA A 247 -14.54 -0.31 8.82
N ILE A 248 -15.76 0.15 9.14
CA ILE A 248 -16.78 -0.64 9.84
C ILE A 248 -17.18 -1.88 9.02
N LEU A 249 -17.43 -1.73 7.71
CA LEU A 249 -17.78 -2.86 6.85
C LEU A 249 -16.67 -3.90 6.77
N ASN A 250 -15.40 -3.47 6.65
CA ASN A 250 -14.24 -4.38 6.68
C ASN A 250 -14.07 -5.09 8.03
N ALA A 251 -14.39 -4.41 9.14
CA ALA A 251 -14.36 -4.98 10.48
C ALA A 251 -15.49 -5.99 10.71
N ILE A 252 -16.72 -5.66 10.33
CA ILE A 252 -17.88 -6.58 10.37
C ILE A 252 -17.56 -7.85 9.59
N TRP A 253 -17.07 -7.71 8.36
CA TRP A 253 -16.72 -8.87 7.54
C TRP A 253 -15.61 -9.70 8.16
N GLY A 254 -14.59 -9.06 8.74
CA GLY A 254 -13.53 -9.74 9.48
C GLY A 254 -14.08 -10.61 10.62
N GLN A 255 -15.07 -10.10 11.37
CA GLN A 255 -15.70 -10.83 12.48
C GLN A 255 -16.57 -12.00 12.00
N ILE A 256 -17.41 -11.80 10.98
CA ILE A 256 -18.23 -12.87 10.36
C ILE A 256 -17.33 -14.03 9.93
N ARG A 257 -16.18 -13.69 9.33
CA ARG A 257 -15.21 -14.66 8.81
C ARG A 257 -14.41 -15.39 9.88
N ALA A 258 -14.14 -14.72 10.99
CA ALA A 258 -13.57 -15.33 12.18
C ALA A 258 -14.58 -16.19 12.96
N GLN A 259 -15.83 -16.33 12.46
CA GLN A 259 -16.93 -17.00 13.14
C GLN A 259 -17.23 -16.40 14.53
N ASN A 260 -16.90 -15.12 14.68
CA ASN A 260 -17.16 -14.37 15.89
C ASN A 260 -18.53 -13.68 15.82
N SER A 261 -19.18 -13.53 16.97
CA SER A 261 -20.35 -12.66 17.08
C SER A 261 -20.00 -11.22 16.65
N VAL A 262 -20.86 -10.60 15.84
CA VAL A 262 -20.68 -9.21 15.40
C VAL A 262 -21.29 -8.28 16.45
N THR A 263 -20.45 -7.75 17.33
CA THR A 263 -20.84 -6.76 18.34
C THR A 263 -20.11 -5.45 18.13
N PHE A 264 -20.67 -4.34 18.62
CA PHE A 264 -20.04 -3.01 18.54
C PHE A 264 -18.61 -3.02 19.10
N PHE A 265 -18.42 -3.65 20.27
CA PHE A 265 -17.11 -3.78 20.89
C PHE A 265 -16.12 -4.52 19.99
N LYS A 266 -16.50 -5.67 19.40
CA LYS A 266 -15.62 -6.45 18.52
C LYS A 266 -15.31 -5.73 17.20
N ILE A 267 -16.23 -4.94 16.66
CA ILE A 267 -15.97 -4.09 15.49
C ILE A 267 -14.90 -3.06 15.84
N LEU A 268 -15.08 -2.34 16.96
CA LEU A 268 -14.12 -1.35 17.43
C LEU A 268 -12.76 -2.00 17.71
N GLN A 269 -12.77 -3.13 18.40
CA GLN A 269 -11.59 -3.94 18.70
C GLN A 269 -10.85 -4.32 17.41
N SER A 270 -11.55 -4.81 16.37
CA SER A 270 -10.94 -5.19 15.09
C SER A 270 -10.17 -4.05 14.42
N ILE A 271 -10.70 -2.84 14.50
CA ILE A 271 -10.08 -1.65 13.91
C ILE A 271 -8.76 -1.35 14.65
N PHE A 272 -8.76 -1.38 15.99
CA PHE A 272 -7.54 -1.10 16.77
C PHE A 272 -6.56 -2.27 16.85
N MET A 273 -7.02 -3.50 16.70
CA MET A 273 -6.17 -4.69 16.73
C MET A 273 -5.32 -4.86 15.48
N GLU A 274 -5.82 -4.49 14.30
CA GLU A 274 -5.05 -4.64 13.05
C GLU A 274 -3.65 -3.99 13.15
N PRO A 275 -3.49 -2.72 13.53
CA PRO A 275 -2.16 -2.13 13.68
C PRO A 275 -1.42 -2.67 14.92
N GLY A 276 -2.13 -3.09 15.97
CA GLY A 276 -1.55 -3.76 17.14
C GLY A 276 -0.89 -5.11 16.82
N TYR A 277 -1.47 -5.87 15.89
CA TYR A 277 -0.92 -7.14 15.42
C TYR A 277 0.28 -6.93 14.49
N VAL A 278 0.22 -5.95 13.59
CA VAL A 278 1.40 -5.57 12.79
C VAL A 278 2.54 -5.10 13.71
N GLY A 279 2.22 -4.37 14.78
CA GLY A 279 3.13 -3.90 15.81
C GLY A 279 3.87 -5.00 16.60
N MET A 280 3.44 -6.27 16.54
CA MET A 280 4.16 -7.36 17.23
C MET A 280 5.61 -7.51 16.77
N THR A 281 5.85 -7.35 15.47
CA THR A 281 7.21 -7.37 14.92
C THR A 281 8.05 -6.20 15.43
N LEU A 282 7.44 -5.04 15.64
CA LEU A 282 8.08 -3.89 16.26
C LEU A 282 8.44 -4.20 17.72
N ILE A 283 7.51 -4.74 18.51
CA ILE A 283 7.76 -5.10 19.91
C ILE A 283 8.94 -6.07 20.02
N SER A 284 8.93 -7.14 19.23
CA SER A 284 10.03 -8.11 19.19
C SER A 284 11.37 -7.48 18.80
N PHE A 285 11.37 -6.57 17.82
CA PHE A 285 12.56 -5.82 17.44
C PHE A 285 13.09 -4.94 18.59
N LEU A 286 12.20 -4.23 19.29
CA LEU A 286 12.58 -3.36 20.40
C LEU A 286 13.10 -4.15 21.61
N ASN A 287 12.58 -5.36 21.85
CA ASN A 287 13.07 -6.25 22.91
C ASN A 287 14.52 -6.71 22.68
N ASN A 288 14.91 -6.94 21.41
CA ASN A 288 16.28 -7.32 21.08
C ASN A 288 17.25 -6.13 21.20
N ASN A 289 16.75 -4.90 21.06
CA ASN A 289 17.51 -3.65 21.18
C ASN A 289 18.75 -3.55 20.26
N GLU A 290 18.77 -4.28 19.14
CA GLU A 290 19.85 -4.20 18.16
C GLU A 290 19.62 -3.01 17.21
N PHE A 291 20.39 -1.95 17.41
CA PHE A 291 20.25 -0.71 16.65
C PHE A 291 21.48 -0.43 15.79
N HIS A 292 21.27 -0.33 14.48
CA HIS A 292 22.31 -0.07 13.50
C HIS A 292 22.06 1.25 12.76
N LEU A 293 23.09 2.07 12.60
CA LEU A 293 23.00 3.33 11.87
C LEU A 293 22.92 3.13 10.36
N ILE A 294 23.61 2.12 9.83
CA ILE A 294 23.65 1.76 8.42
C ILE A 294 23.57 0.24 8.33
N GLU A 295 22.72 -0.25 7.43
CA GLU A 295 22.60 -1.66 7.08
C GLU A 295 22.60 -1.83 5.57
N PHE A 296 23.00 -3.01 5.11
CA PHE A 296 22.91 -3.36 3.70
C PHE A 296 21.57 -4.07 3.43
N PRO A 297 20.82 -3.69 2.37
CA PRO A 297 19.45 -4.15 2.15
C PRO A 297 19.37 -5.56 1.56
N ILE A 298 20.02 -6.56 2.18
CA ILE A 298 19.98 -7.95 1.74
C ILE A 298 18.53 -8.46 1.62
N PRO A 299 17.64 -8.27 2.62
CA PRO A 299 16.27 -8.80 2.52
C PRO A 299 15.52 -8.21 1.32
N LEU A 300 15.61 -6.89 1.14
CA LEU A 300 14.96 -6.17 0.05
C LEU A 300 15.54 -6.55 -1.32
N LEU A 301 16.87 -6.64 -1.45
CA LEU A 301 17.53 -7.02 -2.70
C LEU A 301 17.23 -8.48 -3.08
N SER A 302 17.19 -9.38 -2.10
CA SER A 302 16.83 -10.78 -2.35
C SER A 302 15.40 -10.93 -2.90
N ASN A 303 14.48 -10.05 -2.49
CA ASN A 303 13.11 -10.03 -3.03
C ASN A 303 13.04 -9.70 -4.53
N VAL A 304 14.07 -9.06 -5.10
CA VAL A 304 14.16 -8.84 -6.56
C VAL A 304 14.17 -10.16 -7.32
N ILE A 305 14.79 -11.20 -6.76
CA ILE A 305 14.77 -12.57 -7.31
C ILE A 305 13.32 -13.06 -7.44
N GLY A 306 12.43 -12.63 -6.54
CA GLY A 306 11.01 -12.92 -6.58
C GLY A 306 10.32 -12.50 -7.87
N MET A 307 10.82 -11.50 -8.61
CA MET A 307 10.29 -11.07 -9.91
C MET A 307 10.53 -12.09 -11.02
N ILE A 308 11.57 -12.93 -10.91
CA ILE A 308 11.91 -13.91 -11.95
C ILE A 308 10.79 -14.96 -12.02
N PRO A 309 10.19 -15.23 -13.19
CA PRO A 309 9.15 -16.25 -13.31
C PRO A 309 9.64 -17.62 -12.82
N SER A 310 8.83 -18.33 -12.04
CA SER A 310 9.22 -19.64 -11.49
C SER A 310 9.49 -20.71 -12.56
N ILE A 311 9.00 -20.52 -13.78
CA ILE A 311 9.35 -21.41 -14.91
C ILE A 311 10.81 -21.24 -15.36
N VAL A 312 11.37 -20.05 -15.16
CA VAL A 312 12.79 -19.73 -15.45
C VAL A 312 13.65 -20.09 -14.26
N PHE A 313 13.16 -19.83 -13.03
CA PHE A 313 13.89 -20.14 -11.80
C PHE A 313 12.98 -20.83 -10.76
N PRO A 314 12.85 -22.16 -10.82
CA PRO A 314 11.93 -22.92 -9.94
C PRO A 314 12.23 -22.78 -8.45
N ASP A 315 13.51 -22.78 -8.08
CA ASP A 315 13.99 -22.75 -6.70
C ASP A 315 14.19 -21.34 -6.12
N LYS A 316 13.70 -20.30 -6.80
CA LYS A 316 13.97 -18.89 -6.44
C LYS A 316 13.64 -18.53 -4.99
N PHE A 317 12.63 -19.16 -4.40
CA PHE A 317 12.20 -18.86 -3.02
C PHE A 317 13.26 -19.25 -1.98
N LYS A 318 14.18 -20.17 -2.29
CA LYS A 318 15.32 -20.50 -1.41
C LYS A 318 16.34 -19.37 -1.28
N TYR A 319 16.31 -18.43 -2.21
CA TYR A 319 17.28 -17.32 -2.28
C TYR A 319 16.68 -15.99 -1.81
N ILE A 320 15.37 -15.96 -1.51
CA ILE A 320 14.72 -14.81 -0.89
C ILE A 320 14.91 -14.96 0.62
N GLN A 321 15.66 -14.04 1.21
CA GLN A 321 15.99 -14.09 2.63
C GLN A 321 15.07 -13.17 3.41
N ALA A 322 14.31 -13.72 4.35
CA ALA A 322 13.51 -12.93 5.27
C ALA A 322 14.38 -12.29 6.36
N VAL A 323 13.92 -11.18 6.96
CA VAL A 323 14.66 -10.52 8.05
C VAL A 323 14.91 -11.48 9.23
N ALA A 324 13.93 -12.34 9.53
CA ALA A 324 14.04 -13.36 10.58
C ALA A 324 15.14 -14.42 10.31
N GLU A 325 15.46 -14.67 9.04
CA GLU A 325 16.47 -15.66 8.63
C GLU A 325 17.90 -15.11 8.69
N MET A 326 18.07 -13.80 8.87
CA MET A 326 19.38 -13.14 8.98
C MET A 326 19.94 -13.13 10.41
N GLY A 327 19.45 -14.02 11.27
CA GLY A 327 19.87 -14.08 12.67
C GLY A 327 19.28 -12.99 13.56
N LYS A 328 18.33 -12.19 13.06
CA LYS A 328 17.57 -11.19 13.84
C LYS A 328 16.26 -11.84 14.30
N PRO A 329 16.10 -12.24 15.58
CA PRO A 329 14.91 -12.97 16.02
C PRO A 329 13.70 -12.03 16.07
N ILE A 330 12.92 -12.00 14.98
CA ILE A 330 11.69 -11.20 14.87
C ILE A 330 10.49 -12.15 14.87
N SER A 331 9.60 -11.99 15.84
CA SER A 331 8.32 -12.71 15.84
C SER A 331 7.36 -12.09 14.84
N VAL A 332 7.07 -12.79 13.75
CA VAL A 332 6.13 -12.35 12.72
C VAL A 332 4.71 -12.80 13.09
N PHE A 333 3.77 -11.87 13.19
CA PHE A 333 2.36 -12.20 13.39
C PHE A 333 1.61 -12.18 12.05
N GLN A 334 0.91 -13.27 11.75
CA GLN A 334 0.13 -13.45 10.50
C GLN A 334 0.93 -13.18 9.20
N GLY A 335 2.24 -13.39 9.22
CA GLY A 335 3.10 -13.15 8.06
C GLY A 335 3.27 -11.67 7.69
N THR A 336 3.00 -10.74 8.62
CA THR A 336 3.10 -9.29 8.41
C THR A 336 4.26 -8.69 9.18
N THR A 337 4.95 -7.72 8.58
CA THR A 337 6.09 -7.02 9.19
C THR A 337 5.85 -5.52 9.24
N HIS A 338 6.16 -4.94 10.39
CA HIS A 338 6.01 -3.51 10.62
C HIS A 338 7.06 -2.75 9.82
N ASN A 339 6.63 -1.80 9.00
CA ASN A 339 7.51 -1.06 8.09
C ASN A 339 8.73 -0.40 8.76
N TYR A 340 8.60 0.12 9.98
CA TYR A 340 9.75 0.67 10.70
C TYR A 340 10.87 -0.38 10.88
N VAL A 341 10.51 -1.62 11.22
CA VAL A 341 11.46 -2.72 11.42
C VAL A 341 12.13 -3.06 10.10
N GLU A 342 11.36 -3.15 9.02
CA GLU A 342 11.88 -3.41 7.68
C GLU A 342 12.84 -2.30 7.21
N LEU A 343 12.52 -1.04 7.49
CA LEU A 343 13.41 0.09 7.19
C LEU A 343 14.73 -0.04 7.96
N MET A 344 14.66 -0.26 9.28
CA MET A 344 15.87 -0.42 10.11
C MET A 344 16.69 -1.64 9.67
N ALA A 345 16.06 -2.78 9.42
CA ALA A 345 16.74 -4.02 9.04
C ALA A 345 17.39 -3.94 7.66
N ASN A 346 16.81 -3.20 6.70
CA ASN A 346 17.35 -3.10 5.35
C ASN A 346 18.35 -1.95 5.19
N PHE A 347 18.20 -0.84 5.92
CA PHE A 347 18.98 0.37 5.66
C PHE A 347 19.66 0.98 6.88
N GLY A 348 19.32 0.54 8.10
CA GLY A 348 19.68 1.25 9.33
C GLY A 348 19.01 2.61 9.41
N LEU A 349 19.30 3.39 10.46
CA LEU A 349 18.68 4.72 10.65
C LEU A 349 18.99 5.68 9.49
N ILE A 350 20.27 5.86 9.16
CA ILE A 350 20.72 6.86 8.18
C ILE A 350 20.21 6.49 6.79
N GLY A 351 20.36 5.23 6.39
CA GLY A 351 19.84 4.75 5.11
C GLY A 351 18.32 4.87 5.01
N SER A 352 17.60 4.63 6.11
CA SER A 352 16.15 4.83 6.17
C SER A 352 15.75 6.30 6.06
N MET A 353 16.50 7.22 6.67
CA MET A 353 16.28 8.66 6.51
C MET A 353 16.45 9.09 5.04
N ILE A 354 17.52 8.60 4.38
CA ILE A 354 17.76 8.84 2.95
C ILE A 354 16.61 8.25 2.12
N PHE A 355 16.18 7.03 2.41
CA PHE A 355 15.06 6.39 1.72
C PHE A 355 13.78 7.21 1.86
N MET A 356 13.41 7.63 3.07
CA MET A 356 12.19 8.42 3.32
C MET A 356 12.23 9.78 2.63
N PHE A 357 13.40 10.42 2.61
CA PHE A 357 13.63 11.65 1.86
C PHE A 357 13.43 11.45 0.35
N LEU A 358 14.05 10.42 -0.24
CA LEU A 358 13.93 10.09 -1.66
C LEU A 358 12.51 9.66 -2.04
N LEU A 359 11.81 8.94 -1.17
CA LEU A 359 10.42 8.54 -1.36
C LEU A 359 9.52 9.77 -1.57
N SER A 360 9.67 10.80 -0.74
CA SER A 360 8.93 12.06 -0.91
C SER A 360 9.28 12.75 -2.24
N LEU A 361 10.57 12.84 -2.59
CA LEU A 361 10.99 13.46 -3.85
C LEU A 361 10.38 12.73 -5.07
N THR A 362 10.45 11.40 -5.08
CA THR A 362 9.91 10.57 -6.17
C THR A 362 8.39 10.69 -6.26
N LEU A 363 7.66 10.62 -5.14
CA LEU A 363 6.20 10.74 -5.16
C LEU A 363 5.73 12.11 -5.64
N ASN A 364 6.40 13.19 -5.23
CA ASN A 364 6.08 14.51 -5.75
C ASN A 364 6.47 14.69 -7.22
N PHE A 365 7.58 14.09 -7.65
CA PHE A 365 7.95 14.04 -9.06
C PHE A 365 6.85 13.38 -9.90
N LEU A 366 6.36 12.21 -9.49
CA LEU A 366 5.28 11.52 -10.17
C LEU A 366 3.98 12.34 -10.14
N LYS A 367 3.63 12.94 -9.00
CA LYS A 367 2.43 13.77 -8.83
C LYS A 367 2.38 14.97 -9.78
N ARG A 368 3.52 15.61 -10.06
CA ARG A 368 3.59 16.80 -10.94
C ARG A 368 3.54 16.47 -12.43
N ASN A 369 3.91 15.26 -12.81
CA ASN A 369 3.93 14.83 -14.20
C ASN A 369 2.58 14.22 -14.56
N GLU A 370 1.74 14.98 -15.29
CA GLU A 370 0.40 14.54 -15.70
C GLU A 370 0.44 13.19 -16.44
N SER A 371 1.44 12.99 -17.30
CA SER A 371 1.63 11.71 -18.01
C SER A 371 1.95 10.50 -17.12
N LEU A 372 2.45 10.73 -15.90
CA LEU A 372 2.75 9.69 -14.90
C LEU A 372 1.67 9.59 -13.82
N SER A 373 0.57 10.32 -13.97
CA SER A 373 -0.50 10.39 -12.96
C SER A 373 -1.14 9.03 -12.67
N GLY A 374 -1.27 8.15 -13.66
CA GLY A 374 -1.77 6.79 -13.47
C GLY A 374 -0.85 5.93 -12.62
N ILE A 375 0.47 6.03 -12.85
CA ILE A 375 1.52 5.40 -12.05
C ILE A 375 1.49 5.94 -10.62
N TYR A 376 1.41 7.27 -10.47
CA TYR A 376 1.30 7.91 -9.17
C TYR A 376 0.09 7.43 -8.37
N ILE A 377 -1.09 7.37 -9.01
CA ILE A 377 -2.34 6.91 -8.36
C ILE A 377 -2.22 5.44 -7.95
N ALA A 378 -1.64 4.58 -8.81
CA ALA A 378 -1.40 3.18 -8.47
C ALA A 378 -0.44 3.04 -7.28
N ILE A 379 0.67 3.77 -7.25
CA ILE A 379 1.59 3.75 -6.11
C ILE A 379 0.88 4.21 -4.84
N CYS A 380 0.13 5.32 -4.93
CA CYS A 380 -0.65 5.84 -3.81
C CYS A 380 -1.69 4.85 -3.30
N SER A 381 -2.25 3.96 -4.11
CA SER A 381 -3.23 2.99 -3.61
C SER A 381 -2.60 1.93 -2.69
N PHE A 382 -1.31 1.62 -2.85
CA PHE A 382 -0.59 0.66 -1.99
C PHE A 382 -0.14 1.26 -0.64
N LEU A 383 0.10 2.57 -0.59
CA LEU A 383 0.66 3.27 0.59
C LEU A 383 -0.15 3.12 1.90
N PRO A 384 -1.50 3.18 1.91
CA PRO A 384 -2.24 3.24 3.17
C PRO A 384 -2.19 1.97 3.99
N PHE A 385 -1.86 0.83 3.37
CA PHE A 385 -1.99 -0.48 3.98
C PHE A 385 -0.74 -1.34 3.76
N PHE A 386 -0.42 -1.66 2.50
CA PHE A 386 0.65 -2.61 2.20
C PHE A 386 2.03 -2.03 2.53
N PHE A 387 2.27 -0.74 2.29
CA PHE A 387 3.54 -0.11 2.64
C PHE A 387 3.90 -0.28 4.12
N PHE A 388 2.92 -0.21 5.03
CA PHE A 388 3.15 -0.30 6.47
C PHE A 388 3.25 -1.74 7.00
N ARG A 389 2.76 -2.72 6.24
CA ARG A 389 2.54 -4.10 6.67
C ARG A 389 3.38 -5.15 5.95
N ASP A 390 3.85 -4.80 4.76
CA ASP A 390 4.60 -5.69 3.86
C ASP A 390 5.50 -4.84 2.94
N PHE A 391 6.47 -4.17 3.57
CA PHE A 391 7.31 -3.18 2.89
C PHE A 391 8.11 -3.76 1.71
N PRO A 392 8.83 -4.90 1.84
CA PRO A 392 9.61 -5.44 0.74
C PRO A 392 8.76 -5.82 -0.47
N ASN A 393 7.64 -6.53 -0.28
CA ASN A 393 6.75 -6.85 -1.39
C ASN A 393 6.11 -5.60 -1.99
N THR A 394 5.73 -4.62 -1.16
CA THR A 394 5.16 -3.37 -1.68
C THR A 394 6.13 -2.65 -2.60
N LEU A 395 7.39 -2.51 -2.21
CA LEU A 395 8.41 -1.85 -3.02
C LEU A 395 8.73 -2.64 -4.29
N ILE A 396 9.03 -3.93 -4.15
CA ILE A 396 9.59 -4.75 -5.23
C ILE A 396 8.48 -5.28 -6.16
N LYS A 397 7.44 -5.88 -5.60
CA LYS A 397 6.35 -6.48 -6.38
C LYS A 397 5.36 -5.43 -6.86
N TYR A 398 4.83 -4.61 -5.95
CA TYR A 398 3.69 -3.76 -6.31
C TYR A 398 4.13 -2.47 -7.02
N ILE A 399 5.14 -1.79 -6.49
CA ILE A 399 5.64 -0.54 -7.07
C ILE A 399 6.57 -0.82 -8.25
N LEU A 400 7.64 -1.60 -8.07
CA LEU A 400 8.63 -1.81 -9.13
C LEU A 400 8.12 -2.73 -10.24
N GLU A 401 7.71 -3.96 -9.94
CA GLU A 401 7.25 -4.94 -10.95
C GLU A 401 5.90 -4.55 -11.57
N PHE A 402 4.83 -4.51 -10.79
CA PHE A 402 3.48 -4.33 -11.33
C PHE A 402 3.14 -2.90 -11.73
N THR A 403 3.85 -1.88 -11.21
CA THR A 403 3.58 -0.49 -11.61
C THR A 403 4.62 0.05 -12.57
N VAL A 404 5.89 0.12 -12.20
CA VAL A 404 6.93 0.75 -13.02
C VAL A 404 7.27 -0.10 -14.24
N ILE A 405 7.67 -1.36 -14.06
CA ILE A 405 8.05 -2.25 -15.16
C ILE A 405 6.87 -2.49 -16.10
N GLN A 406 5.68 -2.79 -15.55
CA GLN A 406 4.46 -2.94 -16.35
C GLN A 406 4.18 -1.69 -17.21
N SER A 407 4.31 -0.48 -16.65
CA SER A 407 4.13 0.76 -17.40
C SER A 407 5.17 0.96 -18.50
N VAL A 408 6.43 0.62 -18.25
CA VAL A 408 7.48 0.65 -19.28
C VAL A 408 7.16 -0.33 -20.42
N LEU A 409 6.71 -1.54 -20.10
CA LEU A 409 6.32 -2.54 -21.09
C LEU A 409 5.11 -2.10 -21.93
N LEU A 410 4.10 -1.50 -21.29
CA LEU A 410 2.92 -0.95 -21.98
C LEU A 410 3.29 0.16 -22.96
N TYR A 411 4.18 1.06 -22.55
CA TYR A 411 4.66 2.15 -23.41
C TYR A 411 5.45 1.63 -24.61
N ASN A 412 6.42 0.74 -24.35
CA ASN A 412 7.27 0.19 -25.41
C ASN A 412 6.47 -0.66 -26.41
N SER A 413 5.51 -1.46 -25.93
CA SER A 413 4.61 -2.21 -26.83
C SER A 413 3.75 -1.28 -27.69
N GLY A 414 3.31 -0.14 -27.16
CA GLY A 414 2.64 0.90 -27.94
C GLY A 414 3.49 1.44 -29.09
N LEU A 415 4.77 1.74 -28.83
CA LEU A 415 5.71 2.21 -29.85
C LEU A 415 5.96 1.14 -30.93
N ILE A 416 6.09 -0.12 -30.54
CA ILE A 416 6.29 -1.23 -31.48
C ILE A 416 5.06 -1.39 -32.38
N ILE A 417 3.86 -1.40 -31.81
CA ILE A 417 2.61 -1.52 -32.57
C ILE A 417 2.46 -0.36 -33.55
N GLN A 418 2.78 0.87 -33.14
CA GLN A 418 2.73 2.04 -34.03
C GLN A 418 3.71 1.92 -35.19
N LYS A 419 4.94 1.47 -34.93
CA LYS A 419 5.94 1.22 -35.98
C LYS A 419 5.48 0.16 -36.98
N ILE A 420 4.92 -0.95 -36.50
CA ILE A 420 4.40 -2.03 -37.36
C ILE A 420 3.25 -1.50 -38.23
N LYS A 421 2.29 -0.78 -37.63
CA LYS A 421 1.16 -0.20 -38.36
C LYS A 421 1.61 0.75 -39.47
N ASN A 422 2.57 1.64 -39.17
CA ASN A 422 3.10 2.58 -40.16
C ASN A 422 3.81 1.85 -41.32
N ARG A 423 4.49 0.75 -41.03
CA ARG A 423 5.20 -0.05 -42.03
C ARG A 423 4.26 -0.84 -42.94
N ILE A 424 3.13 -1.30 -42.40
CA ILE A 424 2.08 -2.00 -43.17
C ILE A 424 1.32 -1.02 -44.06
N ILE A 425 1.05 0.21 -43.61
CA ILE A 425 0.33 1.23 -44.38
C ILE A 425 1.22 1.82 -45.51
N SER A 426 2.55 1.74 -45.36
CA SER A 426 3.49 2.19 -46.39
C SER A 426 3.79 1.16 -47.49
N ILE A 427 3.27 -0.06 -47.37
CA ILE A 427 3.31 -1.13 -48.38
C ILE A 427 1.96 -1.14 -49.07
#